data_AF-A0A0J7LB53-F1
#
_entry.id   AF-A0A0J7LB53-F1
#
_cell.length_a   1.000
_cell.length_b   1.000
_cell.length_c   1.000
_cell.angle_alpha   90.00
_cell.angle_beta   90.00
_cell.angle_gamma   90.00
#
_symmetry.space_group_name_H-M   'P 1'
#
loop_
_entity.id
_entity.type
_entity.pdbx_description
1 polymer ?
#
loop_
_entity_poly.entity_id
_entity_poly.type
_entity_poly.pdbx_seq_one_letter_code
_entity_poly.pdbx_strand_id
1 'polypeptide(L)'
;MKSIKTVFLALALGAVLVACSGDKKKGIDYAQFKTEIQLTPDQVKSFDEITKKYQDLQEQNFQAAKAQGGNMDRVALGIKNEELRAQQSVEMAKVLDGPQMEKFNKFVDENSRKRPRYDNALLERIKTEAQLSEEEFAVVNAANDAFEKAFNDAHDVYHGNNDLAKEYWEKFDAQRKAAIQKALTPEHYTQFEEIVKDIKFKGRK
;
A
#
# COMPACT_ATOMS: atom_id res chain seq x y z
N MET A 1 13.39 -32.99 50.99
CA MET A 1 13.11 -33.03 49.54
C MET A 1 11.90 -32.15 49.21
N LYS A 2 12.05 -30.81 49.20
CA LYS A 2 10.96 -29.87 48.87
C LYS A 2 11.39 -28.76 47.90
N SER A 3 12.61 -28.81 47.36
CA SER A 3 13.20 -27.72 46.58
C SER A 3 13.39 -28.00 45.08
N ILE A 4 13.11 -29.20 44.57
CA ILE A 4 13.34 -29.53 43.15
C ILE A 4 12.06 -29.38 42.31
N LYS A 5 10.87 -29.57 42.89
CA LYS A 5 9.60 -29.47 42.13
C LYS A 5 9.17 -28.03 41.81
N THR A 6 9.65 -27.04 42.57
CA THR A 6 9.26 -25.64 42.39
C THR A 6 10.04 -24.94 41.26
N VAL A 7 11.23 -25.45 40.92
CA VAL A 7 12.06 -24.87 39.85
C VAL A 7 11.56 -25.30 38.46
N PHE A 8 11.03 -26.52 38.32
CA PHE A 8 10.49 -26.99 37.04
C PHE A 8 9.15 -26.32 36.64
N LEU A 9 8.35 -25.86 37.62
CA LEU A 9 7.10 -25.17 37.33
C LEU A 9 7.32 -23.72 36.86
N ALA A 10 8.43 -23.09 37.26
CA ALA A 10 8.80 -21.75 36.82
C ALA A 10 9.37 -21.72 35.39
N LEU A 11 9.99 -22.81 34.93
CA LEU A 11 10.50 -22.94 33.55
C LEU A 11 9.40 -23.31 32.54
N ALA A 12 8.34 -24.00 32.98
CA ALA A 12 7.23 -24.36 32.10
C ALA A 12 6.26 -23.20 31.81
N LEU A 13 6.14 -22.20 32.69
CA LEU A 13 5.33 -21.01 32.42
C LEU A 13 6.05 -19.95 31.57
N GLY A 14 7.38 -19.96 31.50
CA GLY A 14 8.14 -19.05 30.63
C GLY A 14 8.09 -19.43 29.14
N ALA A 15 7.91 -20.71 28.82
CA ALA A 15 7.91 -21.21 27.45
C ALA A 15 6.58 -21.02 26.71
N VAL A 16 5.47 -20.74 27.41
CA VAL A 16 4.14 -20.61 26.78
C VAL A 16 3.86 -19.19 26.29
N LEU A 17 4.58 -18.17 26.76
CA LEU A 17 4.38 -16.77 26.31
C LEU A 17 5.12 -16.43 25.01
N VAL A 18 6.02 -17.29 24.51
CA VAL A 18 6.74 -17.07 23.23
C VAL A 18 6.12 -17.87 22.07
N ALA A 19 5.20 -18.80 22.35
CA ALA A 19 4.67 -19.73 21.36
C ALA A 19 3.40 -19.26 20.62
N CYS A 20 2.83 -18.09 20.96
CA CYS A 20 1.59 -17.59 20.36
C CYS A 20 1.63 -16.09 19.99
N SER A 21 2.81 -15.55 19.70
CA SER A 21 2.94 -14.37 18.83
C SER A 21 3.70 -14.82 17.60
N GLY A 22 3.04 -15.61 16.75
CA GLY A 22 3.49 -15.73 15.38
C GLY A 22 3.47 -14.32 14.80
N ASP A 23 4.63 -13.68 14.76
CA ASP A 23 4.83 -12.41 14.06
C ASP A 23 4.38 -12.68 12.63
N LYS A 24 3.12 -12.34 12.32
CA LYS A 24 2.67 -12.25 10.94
C LYS A 24 3.57 -11.21 10.33
N LYS A 25 4.55 -11.66 9.51
CA LYS A 25 5.41 -10.77 8.72
C LYS A 25 4.51 -9.70 8.12
N LYS A 26 4.65 -8.46 8.61
CA LYS A 26 3.94 -7.32 8.07
C LYS A 26 4.66 -6.90 6.79
N GLY A 27 3.92 -6.77 5.70
CA GLY A 27 4.46 -6.33 4.42
C GLY A 27 4.75 -7.48 3.45
N ILE A 28 5.50 -7.15 2.40
CA ILE A 28 5.78 -8.04 1.27
C ILE A 28 6.83 -9.08 1.68
N ASP A 29 6.58 -10.37 1.39
CA ASP A 29 7.55 -11.44 1.65
C ASP A 29 8.53 -11.62 0.49
N TYR A 30 9.57 -10.80 0.47
CA TYR A 30 10.61 -10.85 -0.58
C TYR A 30 11.39 -12.16 -0.63
N ALA A 31 11.29 -13.04 0.38
CA ALA A 31 11.82 -14.39 0.28
C ALA A 31 11.12 -15.19 -0.83
N GLN A 32 9.82 -14.98 -1.04
CA GLN A 32 9.06 -15.60 -2.12
C GLN A 32 9.54 -15.13 -3.50
N PHE A 33 9.86 -13.84 -3.65
CA PHE A 33 10.39 -13.34 -4.92
C PHE A 33 11.66 -14.08 -5.37
N LYS A 34 12.55 -14.39 -4.42
CA LYS A 34 13.80 -15.12 -4.68
C LYS A 34 13.57 -16.59 -5.04
N THR A 35 12.38 -17.15 -4.87
CA THR A 35 12.05 -18.49 -5.39
C THR A 35 11.56 -18.44 -6.84
N GLU A 36 11.11 -17.28 -7.32
CA GLU A 36 10.58 -17.07 -8.67
C GLU A 36 11.65 -16.57 -9.66
N ILE A 37 12.80 -16.09 -9.16
CA ILE A 37 13.91 -15.56 -9.96
C ILE A 37 15.25 -16.02 -9.42
N GLN A 38 16.14 -16.42 -10.34
CA GLN A 38 17.55 -16.63 -10.05
C GLN A 38 18.27 -15.28 -9.98
N LEU A 39 18.78 -14.92 -8.80
CA LEU A 39 19.68 -13.79 -8.59
C LEU A 39 21.13 -14.28 -8.50
N THR A 40 22.08 -13.46 -8.94
CA THR A 40 23.51 -13.72 -8.69
C THR A 40 23.84 -13.53 -7.20
N PRO A 41 24.93 -14.10 -6.67
CA PRO A 41 25.33 -13.90 -5.27
C PRO A 41 25.43 -12.41 -4.87
N ASP A 42 25.98 -11.58 -5.76
CA ASP A 42 26.11 -10.13 -5.52
C ASP A 42 24.73 -9.45 -5.49
N GLN A 43 23.84 -9.83 -6.42
CA GLN A 43 22.46 -9.33 -6.43
C GLN A 43 21.70 -9.71 -5.15
N VAL A 44 21.85 -10.95 -4.66
CA VAL A 44 21.18 -11.41 -3.44
C VAL A 44 21.49 -10.50 -2.26
N LYS A 45 22.76 -10.14 -2.07
CA LYS A 45 23.18 -9.28 -0.97
C LYS A 45 22.52 -7.90 -1.06
N SER A 46 22.66 -7.22 -2.20
CA SER A 46 22.08 -5.87 -2.37
C SER A 46 20.56 -5.89 -2.35
N PHE A 47 19.94 -6.93 -2.89
CA PHE A 47 18.49 -7.13 -2.83
C PHE A 47 17.99 -7.22 -1.38
N ASP A 48 18.63 -8.03 -0.54
CA ASP A 48 18.25 -8.20 0.87
C ASP A 48 18.48 -6.90 1.67
N GLU A 49 19.56 -6.17 1.41
CA GLU A 49 19.83 -4.87 2.02
C GLU A 49 18.77 -3.82 1.66
N ILE A 50 18.41 -3.71 0.37
CA ILE A 50 17.41 -2.75 -0.11
C ILE A 50 16.03 -3.10 0.43
N THR A 51 15.59 -4.36 0.29
CA THR A 51 14.26 -4.79 0.77
C THR A 51 14.11 -4.58 2.28
N LYS A 52 15.14 -4.93 3.07
CA LYS A 52 15.16 -4.69 4.51
C LYS A 52 15.07 -3.20 4.84
N LYS A 53 15.89 -2.36 4.20
CA LYS A 53 15.85 -0.89 4.41
C LYS A 53 14.45 -0.33 4.24
N TYR A 54 13.76 -0.68 3.15
CA TYR A 54 12.42 -0.14 2.88
C TYR A 54 11.32 -0.77 3.75
N GLN A 55 11.46 -2.04 4.16
CA GLN A 55 10.58 -2.63 5.18
C GLN A 55 10.73 -1.92 6.53
N ASP A 56 11.96 -1.64 6.96
CA ASP A 56 12.24 -0.93 8.21
C ASP A 56 11.66 0.51 8.15
N LEU A 57 11.79 1.21 7.02
CA LEU A 57 11.19 2.55 6.82
C LEU A 57 9.65 2.52 6.85
N GLN A 58 9.02 1.50 6.26
CA GLN A 58 7.57 1.32 6.32
C GLN A 58 7.09 1.09 7.76
N GLU A 59 7.81 0.26 8.54
CA GLU A 59 7.48 0.03 9.94
C GLU A 59 7.69 1.31 10.78
N GLN A 60 8.76 2.06 10.54
CA GLN A 60 8.97 3.37 11.18
C GLN A 60 7.83 4.34 10.89
N ASN A 61 7.37 4.44 9.63
CA ASN A 61 6.21 5.26 9.26
C ASN A 61 4.93 4.81 9.97
N PHE A 62 4.71 3.49 10.09
CA PHE A 62 3.57 2.93 10.79
C PHE A 62 3.62 3.28 12.29
N GLN A 63 4.77 3.11 12.95
CA GLN A 63 4.93 3.44 14.36
C GLN A 63 4.80 4.94 14.62
N ALA A 64 5.36 5.78 13.74
CA ALA A 64 5.20 7.23 13.82
C ALA A 64 3.73 7.65 13.70
N ALA A 65 2.99 7.08 12.74
CA ALA A 65 1.56 7.36 12.58
C ALA A 65 0.73 6.88 13.79
N LYS A 66 1.11 5.75 14.40
CA LYS A 66 0.48 5.25 15.63
C LYS A 66 0.76 6.15 16.85
N ALA A 67 1.97 6.70 16.93
CA ALA A 67 2.40 7.53 18.06
C ALA A 67 1.72 8.91 18.12
N GLN A 68 1.13 9.38 17.01
CA GLN A 68 0.42 10.67 16.96
C GLN A 68 -0.89 10.70 17.78
N GLY A 69 -1.37 9.54 18.26
CA GLY A 69 -2.62 9.44 18.99
C GLY A 69 -3.87 9.60 18.10
N GLY A 70 -5.03 9.23 18.62
CA GLY A 70 -6.29 9.25 17.85
C GLY A 70 -6.38 8.19 16.75
N ASN A 71 -7.32 8.38 15.82
CA ASN A 71 -7.46 7.51 14.66
C ASN A 71 -6.33 7.80 13.65
N MET A 72 -5.51 6.79 13.37
CA MET A 72 -4.43 6.87 12.38
C MET A 72 -4.96 7.34 11.02
N ASP A 73 -4.34 8.37 10.45
CA ASP A 73 -4.60 8.78 9.07
C ASP A 73 -4.05 7.73 8.10
N ARG A 74 -4.93 6.80 7.71
CA ARG A 74 -4.61 5.69 6.82
C ARG A 74 -4.32 6.15 5.40
N VAL A 75 -4.88 7.29 4.97
CA VAL A 75 -4.65 7.86 3.64
C VAL A 75 -3.22 8.40 3.59
N ALA A 76 -2.86 9.25 4.54
CA ALA A 76 -1.51 9.82 4.62
C ALA A 76 -0.43 8.73 4.77
N LEU A 77 -0.66 7.72 5.62
CA LEU A 77 0.26 6.58 5.73
C LEU A 77 0.38 5.80 4.41
N GLY A 78 -0.75 5.60 3.70
CA GLY A 78 -0.78 4.95 2.40
C GLY A 78 0.06 5.69 1.35
N ILE A 79 -0.06 7.02 1.29
CA ILE A 79 0.70 7.89 0.37
C ILE A 79 2.20 7.76 0.64
N LYS A 80 2.63 7.90 1.90
CA LYS A 80 4.05 7.74 2.28
C LYS A 80 4.61 6.37 1.90
N ASN A 81 3.84 5.31 2.10
CA ASN A 81 4.29 3.95 1.75
C ASN A 81 4.35 3.72 0.24
N GLU A 82 3.58 4.47 -0.55
CA GLU A 82 3.65 4.46 -2.00
C GLU A 82 4.92 5.15 -2.51
N GLU A 83 5.26 6.31 -1.94
CA GLU A 83 6.51 7.01 -2.20
C GLU A 83 7.73 6.13 -1.86
N LEU A 84 7.71 5.45 -0.71
CA LEU A 84 8.76 4.49 -0.35
C LEU A 84 8.90 3.36 -1.36
N ARG A 85 7.80 2.84 -1.92
CA ARG A 85 7.85 1.80 -2.96
C ARG A 85 8.43 2.33 -4.27
N ALA A 86 8.11 3.56 -4.66
CA ALA A 86 8.71 4.19 -5.83
C ALA A 86 10.23 4.35 -5.66
N GLN A 87 10.67 4.83 -4.48
CA GLN A 87 12.09 4.95 -4.15
C GLN A 87 12.79 3.58 -4.12
N GLN A 88 12.13 2.56 -3.55
CA GLN A 88 12.64 1.19 -3.55
C GLN A 88 12.85 0.68 -4.97
N SER A 89 11.90 0.91 -5.87
CA SER A 89 12.01 0.50 -7.28
C SER A 89 13.20 1.18 -7.97
N VAL A 90 13.44 2.46 -7.71
CA VAL A 90 14.62 3.20 -8.23
C VAL A 90 15.94 2.65 -7.69
N GLU A 91 16.02 2.32 -6.40
CA GLU A 91 17.23 1.71 -5.84
C GLU A 91 17.43 0.28 -6.37
N MET A 92 16.35 -0.49 -6.49
CA MET A 92 16.40 -1.87 -6.99
C MET A 92 16.82 -1.96 -8.45
N ALA A 93 16.48 -0.97 -9.28
CA ALA A 93 16.90 -0.89 -10.68
C ALA A 93 18.42 -0.76 -10.87
N LYS A 94 19.18 -0.49 -9.80
CA LYS A 94 20.65 -0.50 -9.82
C LYS A 94 21.24 -1.90 -9.61
N VAL A 95 20.41 -2.86 -9.20
CA VAL A 95 20.81 -4.23 -8.84
C VAL A 95 20.23 -5.24 -9.82
N LEU A 96 18.96 -5.07 -10.18
CA LEU A 96 18.24 -5.96 -11.07
C LEU A 96 18.30 -5.46 -12.52
N ASP A 97 18.41 -6.38 -13.46
CA ASP A 97 18.27 -6.06 -14.89
C ASP A 97 16.80 -5.79 -15.28
N GLY A 98 16.57 -5.42 -16.53
CA GLY A 98 15.22 -5.10 -17.04
C GLY A 98 14.19 -6.21 -16.78
N PRO A 99 14.43 -7.45 -17.26
CA PRO A 99 13.53 -8.58 -17.01
C PRO A 99 13.31 -8.89 -15.52
N GLN A 100 14.34 -8.76 -14.69
CA GLN A 100 14.21 -8.95 -13.23
C GLN A 100 13.39 -7.83 -12.58
N MET A 101 13.57 -6.57 -13.02
CA MET A 101 12.80 -5.42 -12.53
C MET A 101 11.31 -5.49 -12.90
N GLU A 102 10.97 -5.95 -14.10
CA GLU A 102 9.57 -6.15 -14.49
C GLU A 102 8.86 -7.13 -13.54
N LYS A 103 9.52 -8.27 -13.26
CA LYS A 103 9.00 -9.26 -12.32
C LYS A 103 8.97 -8.72 -10.90
N PHE A 104 9.97 -7.96 -10.47
CA PHE A 104 10.00 -7.34 -9.15
C PHE A 104 8.82 -6.38 -8.95
N ASN A 105 8.61 -5.47 -9.91
CA ASN A 105 7.51 -4.51 -9.84
C ASN A 105 6.15 -5.21 -9.84
N LYS A 106 5.99 -6.26 -10.65
CA LYS A 106 4.77 -7.09 -10.64
C LYS A 106 4.57 -7.78 -9.28
N PHE A 107 5.61 -8.41 -8.75
CA PHE A 107 5.56 -9.07 -7.44
C PHE A 107 5.20 -8.10 -6.33
N VAL A 108 5.82 -6.90 -6.32
CA VAL A 108 5.51 -5.84 -5.35
C VAL A 108 4.08 -5.36 -5.51
N ASP A 109 3.60 -5.12 -6.73
CA ASP A 109 2.21 -4.73 -6.95
C ASP A 109 1.26 -5.80 -6.36
N GLU A 110 1.40 -7.06 -6.78
CA GLU A 110 0.52 -8.17 -6.39
C GLU A 110 0.50 -8.43 -4.87
N ASN A 111 1.64 -8.26 -4.19
CA ASN A 111 1.78 -8.55 -2.76
C ASN A 111 1.67 -7.31 -1.86
N SER A 112 1.51 -6.12 -2.44
CA SER A 112 1.27 -4.90 -1.68
C SER A 112 -0.19 -4.74 -1.28
N ARG A 113 -0.42 -3.98 -0.21
CA ARG A 113 -1.78 -3.58 0.17
C ARG A 113 -2.38 -2.73 -0.94
N LYS A 114 -3.43 -3.25 -1.59
CA LYS A 114 -4.18 -2.51 -2.61
C LYS A 114 -4.89 -1.32 -1.99
N ARG A 115 -4.78 -0.18 -2.65
CA ARG A 115 -5.48 1.07 -2.32
C ARG A 115 -6.60 1.30 -3.32
N PRO A 116 -7.74 1.86 -2.91
CA PRO A 116 -8.86 2.08 -3.81
C PRO A 116 -8.65 3.35 -4.67
N ARG A 117 -7.84 4.32 -4.21
CA ARG A 117 -7.58 5.60 -4.89
C ARG A 117 -6.77 5.43 -6.18
N TYR A 118 -6.72 6.48 -7.01
CA TYR A 118 -5.69 6.61 -8.04
C TYR A 118 -4.31 6.70 -7.38
N ASP A 119 -3.38 5.88 -7.84
CA ASP A 119 -1.98 5.93 -7.40
C ASP A 119 -1.30 7.20 -7.93
N ASN A 120 -0.16 7.55 -7.34
CA ASN A 120 0.64 8.72 -7.64
C ASN A 120 1.09 8.74 -9.11
N ALA A 121 1.40 7.58 -9.69
CA ALA A 121 1.76 7.49 -11.11
C ALA A 121 0.59 7.89 -12.01
N LEU A 122 -0.62 7.41 -11.71
CA LEU A 122 -1.84 7.80 -12.42
C LEU A 122 -2.21 9.26 -12.15
N LEU A 123 -2.01 9.78 -10.93
CA LEU A 123 -2.25 11.18 -10.62
C LEU A 123 -1.30 12.11 -11.40
N GLU A 124 -0.02 11.79 -11.49
CA GLU A 124 0.93 12.55 -12.32
C GLU A 124 0.55 12.49 -13.80
N ARG A 125 0.07 11.34 -14.27
CA ARG A 125 -0.45 11.20 -15.63
C ARG A 125 -1.69 12.06 -15.86
N ILE A 126 -2.65 12.04 -14.94
CA ILE A 126 -3.84 12.90 -14.96
C ILE A 126 -3.42 14.37 -15.03
N LYS A 127 -2.52 14.81 -14.13
CA LYS A 127 -2.03 16.18 -14.09
C LYS A 127 -1.43 16.60 -15.43
N THR A 128 -0.53 15.77 -15.97
CA THR A 128 0.25 16.09 -17.16
C THR A 128 -0.58 16.00 -18.44
N GLU A 129 -1.28 14.89 -18.65
CA GLU A 129 -2.00 14.62 -19.90
C GLU A 129 -3.32 15.41 -20.00
N ALA A 130 -3.99 15.70 -18.87
CA ALA A 130 -5.14 16.61 -18.84
C ALA A 130 -4.75 18.08 -18.70
N GLN A 131 -3.45 18.39 -18.65
CA GLN A 131 -2.89 19.76 -18.60
C GLN A 131 -3.47 20.59 -17.45
N LEU A 132 -3.66 19.95 -16.30
CA LEU A 132 -4.29 20.60 -15.15
C LEU A 132 -3.38 21.66 -14.56
N SER A 133 -3.97 22.80 -14.16
CA SER A 133 -3.28 23.75 -13.29
C SER A 133 -2.99 23.14 -11.92
N GLU A 134 -2.13 23.78 -11.12
CA GLU A 134 -1.88 23.31 -9.74
C GLU A 134 -3.16 23.37 -8.90
N GLU A 135 -4.01 24.39 -9.09
CA GLU A 135 -5.29 24.48 -8.36
C GLU A 135 -6.26 23.39 -8.79
N GLU A 136 -6.39 23.13 -10.09
CA GLU A 136 -7.23 22.05 -10.62
C GLU A 136 -6.76 20.68 -10.10
N PHE A 137 -5.45 20.44 -10.16
CA PHE A 137 -4.86 19.20 -9.67
C PHE A 137 -5.03 19.03 -8.16
N ALA A 138 -4.93 20.11 -7.38
CA ALA A 138 -5.17 20.06 -5.94
C ALA A 138 -6.59 19.56 -5.62
N VAL A 139 -7.61 19.98 -6.39
CA VAL A 139 -8.99 19.48 -6.22
C VAL A 139 -9.10 18.01 -6.63
N VAL A 140 -8.47 17.60 -7.72
CA VAL A 140 -8.43 16.18 -8.14
C VAL A 140 -7.81 15.30 -7.05
N ASN A 141 -6.67 15.71 -6.51
CA ASN A 141 -5.98 14.96 -5.46
C ASN A 141 -6.81 14.91 -4.17
N ALA A 142 -7.40 16.04 -3.76
CA ALA A 142 -8.27 16.09 -2.58
C ALA A 142 -9.52 15.20 -2.72
N ALA A 143 -10.16 15.20 -3.89
CA ALA A 143 -11.30 14.32 -4.17
C ALA A 143 -10.90 12.83 -4.14
N ASN A 144 -9.70 12.50 -4.62
CA ASN A 144 -9.15 11.15 -4.59
C ASN A 144 -8.82 10.67 -3.16
N ASP A 145 -8.34 11.56 -2.30
CA ASP A 145 -8.07 11.27 -0.88
C ASP A 145 -9.36 11.13 -0.07
N ALA A 146 -10.33 12.01 -0.30
CA ALA A 146 -11.67 11.92 0.30
C ALA A 146 -12.37 10.61 -0.07
N PHE A 147 -12.21 10.16 -1.31
CA PHE A 147 -12.69 8.87 -1.78
C PHE A 147 -12.10 7.69 -1.00
N GLU A 148 -10.77 7.61 -0.86
CA GLU A 148 -10.16 6.52 -0.10
C GLU A 148 -10.55 6.56 1.38
N LYS A 149 -10.64 7.76 1.95
CA LYS A 149 -11.11 7.92 3.33
C LYS A 149 -12.52 7.37 3.50
N ALA A 150 -13.47 7.81 2.67
CA ALA A 150 -14.86 7.35 2.72
C ALA A 150 -14.96 5.83 2.53
N PHE A 151 -14.19 5.27 1.59
CA PHE A 151 -14.15 3.84 1.34
C PHE A 151 -13.56 3.04 2.52
N ASN A 152 -12.53 3.57 3.17
CA ASN A 152 -11.94 2.95 4.36
C ASN A 152 -12.85 3.07 5.59
N ASP A 153 -13.54 4.19 5.77
CA ASP A 153 -14.48 4.40 6.88
C ASP A 153 -15.70 3.48 6.76
N ALA A 154 -16.09 3.11 5.53
CA ALA A 154 -17.14 2.12 5.29
C ALA A 154 -16.67 0.65 5.45
N HIS A 155 -15.40 0.39 5.80
CA HIS A 155 -14.85 -0.98 5.89
C HIS A 155 -15.60 -1.85 6.89
N ASP A 156 -16.06 -1.29 8.00
CA ASP A 156 -16.85 -2.03 9.00
C ASP A 156 -18.21 -2.49 8.46
N VAL A 157 -18.74 -1.81 7.44
CA VAL A 157 -20.04 -2.16 6.83
C VAL A 157 -19.88 -3.33 5.86
N TYR A 158 -18.88 -3.28 4.97
CA TYR A 158 -18.69 -4.38 4.01
C TYR A 158 -17.90 -5.55 4.57
N HIS A 159 -17.03 -5.35 5.57
CA HIS A 159 -16.30 -6.37 6.35
C HIS A 159 -15.80 -7.61 5.57
N GLY A 160 -15.26 -7.42 4.36
CA GLY A 160 -14.75 -8.50 3.50
C GLY A 160 -15.73 -9.05 2.47
N ASN A 161 -16.99 -8.61 2.47
CA ASN A 161 -17.93 -8.84 1.37
C ASN A 161 -17.52 -8.02 0.15
N ASN A 162 -17.07 -8.70 -0.91
CA ASN A 162 -16.58 -8.06 -2.13
C ASN A 162 -17.70 -7.38 -2.94
N ASP A 163 -18.92 -7.91 -2.94
CA ASP A 163 -20.04 -7.31 -3.67
C ASP A 163 -20.45 -5.99 -3.01
N LEU A 164 -20.58 -6.00 -1.68
CA LEU A 164 -20.87 -4.79 -0.92
C LEU A 164 -19.71 -3.79 -0.99
N ALA A 165 -18.47 -4.25 -0.95
CA ALA A 165 -17.30 -3.39 -1.17
C ALA A 165 -17.34 -2.74 -2.56
N LYS A 166 -17.74 -3.48 -3.61
CA LYS A 166 -17.89 -2.94 -4.95
C LYS A 166 -18.95 -1.85 -5.01
N GLU A 167 -20.12 -2.06 -4.40
CA GLU A 167 -21.19 -1.05 -4.35
C GLU A 167 -20.72 0.25 -3.68
N TYR A 168 -20.02 0.15 -2.55
CA TYR A 168 -19.46 1.32 -1.87
C TYR A 168 -18.36 2.00 -2.69
N TRP A 169 -17.51 1.21 -3.36
CA TRP A 169 -16.48 1.75 -4.25
C TRP A 169 -17.12 2.55 -5.39
N GLU A 170 -18.11 2.00 -6.08
CA GLU A 170 -18.80 2.67 -7.19
C GLU A 170 -19.54 3.93 -6.72
N LYS A 171 -20.21 3.87 -5.57
CA LYS A 171 -20.88 5.03 -4.96
C LYS A 171 -19.89 6.17 -4.70
N PHE A 172 -18.76 5.88 -4.03
CA PHE A 172 -17.80 6.91 -3.70
C PHE A 172 -17.03 7.39 -4.94
N ASP A 173 -16.80 6.52 -5.94
CA ASP A 173 -16.15 6.93 -7.19
C ASP A 173 -17.02 7.90 -7.97
N ALA A 174 -18.33 7.64 -8.03
CA ALA A 174 -19.28 8.58 -8.62
C ALA A 174 -19.23 9.96 -7.91
N GLN A 175 -19.12 9.97 -6.58
CA GLN A 175 -18.97 11.23 -5.81
C GLN A 175 -17.64 11.93 -6.10
N ARG A 176 -16.53 11.18 -6.17
CA ARG A 176 -15.21 11.69 -6.56
C ARG A 176 -15.27 12.33 -7.94
N LYS A 177 -15.80 11.64 -8.94
CA LYS A 177 -15.91 12.12 -10.32
C LYS A 177 -16.80 13.35 -10.41
N ALA A 178 -17.93 13.39 -9.69
CA ALA A 178 -18.81 14.55 -9.64
C ALA A 178 -18.15 15.78 -8.98
N ALA A 179 -17.32 15.58 -7.95
CA ALA A 179 -16.55 16.67 -7.35
C ALA A 179 -15.50 17.23 -8.32
N ILE A 180 -14.80 16.36 -9.04
CA ILE A 180 -13.80 16.73 -10.06
C ILE A 180 -14.47 17.47 -11.23
N GLN A 181 -15.60 16.97 -11.73
CA GLN A 181 -16.35 17.59 -12.83
C GLN A 181 -16.75 19.04 -12.54
N LYS A 182 -17.08 19.35 -11.28
CA LYS A 182 -17.46 20.70 -10.87
C LYS A 182 -16.29 21.68 -10.81
N ALA A 183 -15.06 21.16 -10.73
CA ALA A 183 -13.86 21.96 -10.56
C ALA A 183 -13.07 22.16 -11.85
N LEU A 184 -13.18 21.22 -12.79
CA LEU A 184 -12.47 21.26 -14.06
C LEU A 184 -13.32 21.92 -15.16
N THR A 185 -12.65 22.47 -16.17
CA THR A 185 -13.31 22.82 -17.43
C THR A 185 -13.85 21.57 -18.13
N PRO A 186 -14.85 21.69 -19.03
CA PRO A 186 -15.34 20.54 -19.80
C PRO A 186 -14.24 19.80 -20.56
N GLU A 187 -13.27 20.53 -21.12
CA GLU A 187 -12.14 19.98 -21.87
C GLU A 187 -11.21 19.17 -20.96
N HIS A 188 -10.78 19.75 -19.84
CA HIS A 188 -9.92 19.06 -18.87
C HIS A 188 -10.63 17.86 -18.24
N TYR A 189 -11.93 17.98 -17.96
CA TYR A 189 -12.72 16.87 -17.44
C TYR A 189 -12.83 15.71 -18.42
N THR A 190 -13.07 15.99 -19.71
CA THR A 190 -13.14 14.96 -20.75
C THR A 190 -11.83 14.17 -20.83
N GLN A 191 -10.69 14.87 -20.79
CA GLN A 191 -9.38 14.22 -20.78
C GLN A 191 -9.13 13.40 -19.50
N PHE A 192 -9.53 13.94 -18.34
CA PHE A 192 -9.51 13.20 -17.08
C PHE A 192 -10.32 11.91 -17.17
N GLU A 193 -11.56 11.95 -17.67
CA GLU A 193 -12.42 10.77 -17.78
C GLU A 193 -11.80 9.70 -18.68
N GLU A 194 -11.24 10.10 -19.81
CA GLU A 194 -10.56 9.19 -20.75
C GLU A 194 -9.36 8.49 -20.08
N ILE A 195 -8.57 9.22 -19.29
CA ILE A 195 -7.41 8.68 -18.56
C ILE A 195 -7.81 7.63 -17.52
N VAL A 196 -8.99 7.76 -16.90
CA VAL A 196 -9.43 6.92 -15.76
C VAL A 196 -10.52 5.91 -16.11
N LYS A 197 -10.98 5.84 -17.37
CA LYS A 197 -12.13 5.01 -17.81
C LYS A 197 -12.01 3.52 -17.49
N ASP A 198 -10.79 2.99 -17.47
CA ASP A 198 -10.53 1.58 -17.22
C ASP A 198 -10.29 1.26 -15.73
N ILE A 199 -10.31 2.29 -14.86
CA ILE A 199 -10.18 2.10 -13.43
C ILE A 199 -11.48 1.56 -12.87
N LYS A 200 -11.40 0.35 -12.32
CA LYS A 200 -12.53 -0.39 -11.75
C LYS A 200 -12.16 -0.92 -10.38
N PHE A 201 -13.17 -1.24 -9.59
CA PHE A 201 -12.97 -1.94 -8.32
C PHE A 201 -12.15 -3.23 -8.52
N LYS A 202 -11.06 -3.35 -7.76
CA LYS A 202 -10.25 -4.56 -7.67
C LYS A 202 -10.62 -5.26 -6.36
N GLY A 203 -11.41 -6.33 -6.45
CA GLY A 203 -11.82 -7.13 -5.30
C GLY A 203 -10.63 -7.70 -4.53
N ARG A 204 -10.83 -8.00 -3.24
CA ARG A 204 -9.82 -8.69 -2.43
C ARG A 204 -9.94 -10.19 -2.71
N LYS A 205 -8.80 -10.84 -2.98
CA LYS A 205 -8.71 -12.31 -3.05
C LYS A 205 -8.65 -12.90 -1.65
#